data_AF-A0A9P9RJ85-F1
#
_entry.id   AF-A0A9P9RJ85-F1
#
_cell.length_a   1.000
_cell.length_b   1.000
_cell.length_c   1.000
_cell.angle_alpha   90.00
_cell.angle_beta   90.00
_cell.angle_gamma   90.00
#
_symmetry.space_group_name_H-M   'P 1'
#
loop_
_entity.id
_entity.type
_entity.pdbx_description
1 polymer ?
#
loop_
_entity_poly.entity_id
_entity_poly.type
_entity_poly.pdbx_seq_one_letter_code
_entity_poly.pdbx_strand_id
1 'polypeptide(L)'
;MFLKSLLVLGGVPWVFGKVQYMGMNIAGFEFGCEIDGTCPTSKSQSPMNSDALGQMQHFVKDDDMNIFRMPVSWQFLVNNKVGGTLDSNNFAKYDQLMQACLGLGTFCAIDLHNFARFNNQIIGQSSGAVTDTQFADVWSQLATKYKNNEKVIFGLMNEPHDVDVPVWANSVQAAVTAIRNAGASSQMILLPGTNFASAGKFVSSGSGDALIKVTNPDGTFDGLIMDLHKYLDVDNSGTHAECTTDNIVDAFAIAADFLRQNGRKALVSETGAGSTASCFTDFCAQNKFLNDNSDVFLGYIAWAAGAFSTSYVLSLTPSKQSGKYVDNKLAAQCVVSPWANAGSATFVSSAVAVATMSSPPGSLTASQTQVVPTSTAASISVKASSGNVAATSTSSGARTSTPTQAISSGDAGPAMRKFAGGLLASSLLIAVVL
;
A
#
# COMPACT_ATOMS: atom_id res chain seq x y z
N MET A 1 -2.92 -13.14 -57.62
CA MET A 1 -2.01 -12.77 -56.51
C MET A 1 -2.16 -11.28 -56.26
N PHE A 2 -2.96 -10.88 -55.27
CA PHE A 2 -3.00 -9.50 -54.77
C PHE A 2 -2.83 -9.57 -53.26
N LEU A 3 -1.62 -9.25 -52.80
CA LEU A 3 -1.30 -9.14 -51.38
C LEU A 3 -2.02 -7.89 -50.85
N LYS A 4 -3.03 -8.08 -49.99
CA LYS A 4 -3.59 -6.99 -49.19
C LYS A 4 -2.61 -6.68 -48.07
N SER A 5 -1.90 -5.57 -48.18
CA SER A 5 -1.15 -4.98 -47.08
C SER A 5 -2.12 -4.55 -45.98
N LEU A 6 -2.12 -5.28 -44.87
CA LEU A 6 -2.85 -4.89 -43.66
C LEU A 6 -1.99 -3.84 -42.94
N LEU A 7 -2.38 -2.57 -43.05
CA LEU A 7 -1.80 -1.49 -42.25
C LEU A 7 -2.26 -1.70 -40.80
N VAL A 8 -1.37 -2.16 -39.93
CA VAL A 8 -1.60 -2.17 -38.48
C VAL A 8 -1.44 -0.73 -38.00
N LEU A 9 -2.55 -0.01 -37.88
CA LEU A 9 -2.59 1.25 -37.15
C LEU A 9 -2.33 0.92 -35.68
N GLY A 10 -1.12 1.24 -35.19
CA GLY A 10 -0.79 1.18 -33.77
C GLY A 10 -1.75 2.07 -32.99
N GLY A 11 -2.51 1.49 -32.06
CA GLY A 11 -3.35 2.24 -31.14
C GLY A 11 -2.49 3.17 -30.31
N VAL A 12 -2.78 4.48 -30.34
CA VAL A 12 -2.20 5.43 -29.39
C VAL A 12 -2.71 5.04 -28.01
N PRO A 13 -1.85 4.80 -27.01
CA PRO A 13 -2.30 4.49 -25.67
C PRO A 13 -3.09 5.68 -25.11
N TRP A 14 -4.29 5.38 -24.65
CA TRP A 14 -5.14 6.30 -23.89
C TRP A 14 -4.42 6.64 -22.59
N VAL A 15 -3.91 7.87 -22.47
CA VAL A 15 -3.47 8.37 -21.17
C VAL A 15 -4.72 8.94 -20.49
N PHE A 16 -5.30 8.15 -19.59
CA PHE A 16 -6.33 8.64 -18.68
C PHE A 16 -5.68 9.68 -17.76
N GLY A 17 -6.36 10.81 -17.55
CA GLY A 17 -5.88 11.88 -16.67
C GLY A 17 -6.46 11.82 -15.26
N LYS A 18 -7.02 10.66 -14.84
CA LYS A 18 -7.79 10.52 -13.59
C LYS A 18 -7.65 9.11 -13.02
N VAL A 19 -7.24 8.98 -11.76
CA VAL A 19 -7.17 7.68 -11.08
C VAL A 19 -8.55 7.06 -10.88
N GLN A 20 -8.61 5.73 -10.83
CA GLN A 20 -9.88 5.00 -10.67
C GLN A 20 -10.51 5.22 -9.29
N TYR A 21 -9.69 5.35 -8.24
CA TYR A 21 -10.15 5.38 -6.86
C TYR A 21 -9.73 6.65 -6.12
N MET A 22 -10.67 7.22 -5.39
CA MET A 22 -10.44 8.28 -4.41
C MET A 22 -11.25 7.94 -3.16
N GLY A 23 -10.60 8.03 -2.01
CA GLY A 23 -11.24 7.62 -0.77
C GLY A 23 -10.65 8.17 0.50
N MET A 24 -11.15 7.63 1.60
CA MET A 24 -10.79 8.02 2.96
C MET A 24 -10.54 6.79 3.84
N ASN A 25 -9.58 6.89 4.75
CA ASN A 25 -9.39 5.95 5.85
C ASN A 25 -10.45 6.22 6.93
N ILE A 26 -11.21 5.19 7.29
CA ILE A 26 -12.25 5.23 8.33
C ILE A 26 -11.68 4.52 9.57
N ALA A 27 -10.85 5.27 10.30
CA ALA A 27 -10.04 4.79 11.41
C ALA A 27 -10.85 4.59 12.71
N GLY A 28 -10.37 3.69 13.58
CA GLY A 28 -10.84 3.51 14.95
C GLY A 28 -10.56 2.12 15.52
N PHE A 29 -10.73 1.04 14.74
CA PHE A 29 -10.56 -0.32 15.26
C PHE A 29 -9.10 -0.69 15.56
N GLU A 30 -8.15 0.04 14.98
CA GLU A 30 -6.71 -0.01 15.22
C GLU A 30 -6.23 0.90 16.37
N PHE A 31 -7.08 1.77 16.92
CA PHE A 31 -6.64 2.73 17.94
C PHE A 31 -5.94 2.04 19.11
N GLY A 32 -4.76 2.57 19.46
CA GLY A 32 -3.85 2.03 20.46
C GLY A 32 -2.81 1.05 19.92
N CYS A 33 -2.84 0.69 18.64
CA CYS A 33 -1.74 0.00 18.00
C CYS A 33 -0.46 0.86 18.01
N GLU A 34 0.63 0.23 18.42
CA GLU A 34 1.97 0.80 18.33
C GLU A 34 2.73 0.18 17.14
N ILE A 35 3.76 0.87 16.65
CA ILE A 35 4.55 0.41 15.48
C ILE A 35 5.24 -0.94 15.72
N ASP A 36 5.41 -1.36 16.97
CA ASP A 36 5.94 -2.68 17.29
C ASP A 36 4.92 -3.84 17.09
N GLY A 37 3.71 -3.52 16.60
CA GLY A 37 2.63 -4.46 16.40
C GLY A 37 1.93 -4.88 17.70
N THR A 38 2.11 -4.17 18.80
CA THR A 38 1.32 -4.31 20.03
C THR A 38 0.05 -3.49 19.93
N CYS A 39 -1.11 -4.14 20.00
CA CYS A 39 -2.41 -3.47 19.92
C CYS A 39 -3.31 -3.85 21.11
N PRO A 40 -3.40 -3.00 22.16
CA PRO A 40 -4.30 -3.21 23.28
C PRO A 40 -5.77 -3.12 22.82
N THR A 41 -6.44 -4.27 22.73
CA THR A 41 -7.85 -4.35 22.26
C THR A 41 -8.84 -3.45 23.02
N SER A 42 -8.52 -3.04 24.25
CA SER A 42 -9.33 -2.11 25.04
C SER A 42 -9.30 -0.67 24.56
N LYS A 43 -8.35 -0.30 23.68
CA LYS A 43 -8.23 1.03 23.07
C LYS A 43 -8.93 1.12 21.71
N SER A 44 -9.26 -0.02 21.11
CA SER A 44 -10.02 -0.10 19.86
C SER A 44 -11.40 0.56 20.01
N GLN A 45 -11.76 1.40 19.06
CA GLN A 45 -13.04 2.10 19.02
C GLN A 45 -13.76 1.81 17.71
N SER A 46 -15.00 1.32 17.79
CA SER A 46 -15.81 1.16 16.58
C SER A 46 -16.11 2.53 15.96
N PRO A 47 -15.71 2.81 14.71
CA PRO A 47 -16.02 4.06 14.02
C PRO A 47 -17.53 4.28 13.86
N MET A 48 -18.34 3.21 13.96
CA MET A 48 -19.80 3.30 13.95
C MET A 48 -20.34 4.17 15.10
N ASN A 49 -19.63 4.24 16.22
CA ASN A 49 -20.00 5.10 17.35
C ASN A 49 -19.77 6.60 17.06
N SER A 50 -18.93 6.91 16.08
CA SER A 50 -18.64 8.26 15.57
C SER A 50 -19.38 8.56 14.27
N ASP A 51 -20.49 7.84 14.02
CA ASP A 51 -21.32 7.96 12.81
C ASP A 51 -20.53 7.78 11.50
N ALA A 52 -19.66 6.75 11.45
CA ALA A 52 -18.92 6.41 10.23
C ALA A 52 -19.84 6.16 9.03
N LEU A 53 -21.05 5.63 9.21
CA LEU A 53 -22.02 5.48 8.11
C LEU A 53 -22.42 6.86 7.55
N GLY A 54 -22.75 7.82 8.39
CA GLY A 54 -23.06 9.19 7.96
C GLY A 54 -21.88 9.86 7.27
N GLN A 55 -20.66 9.68 7.78
CA GLN A 55 -19.43 10.18 7.15
C GLN A 55 -19.22 9.56 5.76
N MET A 56 -19.28 8.22 5.64
CA MET A 56 -19.13 7.54 4.34
C MET A 56 -20.25 7.93 3.36
N GLN A 57 -21.49 8.11 3.83
CA GLN A 57 -22.58 8.59 2.98
C GLN A 57 -22.34 10.00 2.44
N HIS A 58 -21.76 10.89 3.24
CA HIS A 58 -21.34 12.22 2.80
C HIS A 58 -20.27 12.11 1.72
N PHE A 59 -19.16 11.44 2.02
CA PHE A 59 -18.06 11.25 1.08
C PHE A 59 -18.49 10.64 -0.25
N VAL A 60 -19.42 9.68 -0.26
CA VAL A 60 -19.95 9.10 -1.49
C VAL A 60 -20.84 10.08 -2.26
N LYS A 61 -21.78 10.74 -1.57
CA LYS A 61 -22.84 11.52 -2.24
C LYS A 61 -22.40 12.92 -2.65
N ASP A 62 -21.57 13.54 -1.83
CA ASP A 62 -21.18 14.93 -1.97
C ASP A 62 -19.78 15.07 -2.59
N ASP A 63 -18.90 14.07 -2.41
CA ASP A 63 -17.50 14.11 -2.87
C ASP A 63 -17.12 13.02 -3.89
N ASP A 64 -18.08 12.20 -4.34
CA ASP A 64 -17.87 11.11 -5.31
C ASP A 64 -16.83 10.05 -4.89
N MET A 65 -16.50 9.94 -3.59
CA MET A 65 -15.57 8.91 -3.11
C MET A 65 -16.13 7.51 -3.36
N ASN A 66 -15.26 6.59 -3.76
CA ASN A 66 -15.66 5.25 -4.21
C ASN A 66 -14.87 4.12 -3.55
N ILE A 67 -13.97 4.43 -2.63
CA ILE A 67 -13.20 3.47 -1.84
C ILE A 67 -13.07 3.95 -0.39
N PHE A 68 -13.13 3.04 0.57
CA PHE A 68 -12.80 3.31 1.97
C PHE A 68 -11.84 2.24 2.48
N ARG A 69 -10.86 2.64 3.29
CA ARG A 69 -9.96 1.73 4.02
C ARG A 69 -10.35 1.70 5.48
N MET A 70 -10.46 0.50 6.05
CA MET A 70 -10.97 0.27 7.41
C MET A 70 -9.91 -0.47 8.22
N PRO A 71 -8.98 0.27 8.84
CA PRO A 71 -7.94 -0.30 9.70
C PRO A 71 -8.53 -1.09 10.85
N VAL A 72 -7.91 -2.23 11.16
CA VAL A 72 -8.24 -3.06 12.32
C VAL A 72 -7.01 -3.81 12.79
N SER A 73 -6.83 -3.91 14.11
CA SER A 73 -5.74 -4.71 14.65
C SER A 73 -6.02 -6.21 14.57
N TRP A 74 -4.97 -6.99 14.32
CA TRP A 74 -5.00 -8.44 14.38
C TRP A 74 -5.47 -8.90 15.75
N GLN A 75 -4.93 -8.32 16.82
CA GLN A 75 -5.34 -8.61 18.20
C GLN A 75 -6.84 -8.44 18.42
N PHE A 76 -7.47 -7.43 17.82
CA PHE A 76 -8.91 -7.23 17.91
C PHE A 76 -9.66 -8.38 17.20
N LEU A 77 -9.27 -8.70 15.96
CA LEU A 77 -9.92 -9.74 15.14
C LEU A 77 -9.89 -11.12 15.80
N VAL A 78 -8.77 -11.51 16.41
CA VAL A 78 -8.60 -12.85 17.01
C VAL A 78 -8.64 -12.84 18.54
N ASN A 79 -9.00 -11.72 19.15
CA ASN A 79 -9.03 -11.52 20.60
C ASN A 79 -7.74 -11.99 21.29
N ASN A 80 -6.61 -11.47 20.79
CA ASN A 80 -5.23 -11.76 21.22
C ASN A 80 -4.74 -13.21 21.01
N LYS A 81 -5.49 -14.07 20.33
CA LYS A 81 -5.09 -15.46 20.04
C LYS A 81 -4.50 -15.58 18.63
N VAL A 82 -3.20 -15.28 18.47
CA VAL A 82 -2.51 -15.43 17.17
C VAL A 82 -2.66 -16.86 16.62
N GLY A 83 -3.08 -16.99 15.36
CA GLY A 83 -3.43 -18.28 14.75
C GLY A 83 -4.75 -18.91 15.24
N GLY A 84 -5.54 -18.18 16.03
CA GLY A 84 -6.88 -18.57 16.44
C GLY A 84 -7.94 -18.16 15.41
N THR A 85 -9.16 -18.62 15.65
CA THR A 85 -10.32 -18.19 14.84
C THR A 85 -10.65 -16.72 15.09
N LEU A 86 -11.26 -16.06 14.10
CA LEU A 86 -11.89 -14.76 14.29
C LEU A 86 -12.84 -14.81 15.49
N ASP A 87 -12.66 -13.89 16.45
CA ASP A 87 -13.51 -13.78 17.61
C ASP A 87 -14.89 -13.27 17.17
N SER A 88 -15.92 -14.09 17.38
CA SER A 88 -17.27 -13.80 16.87
C SER A 88 -17.83 -12.43 17.30
N ASN A 89 -17.51 -11.96 18.51
CA ASN A 89 -18.03 -10.70 19.03
C ASN A 89 -17.28 -9.50 18.45
N ASN A 90 -15.95 -9.57 18.43
CA ASN A 90 -15.12 -8.51 17.86
C ASN A 90 -15.33 -8.43 16.35
N PHE A 91 -15.34 -9.58 15.67
CA PHE A 91 -15.54 -9.65 14.23
C PHE A 91 -16.92 -9.16 13.81
N ALA A 92 -17.99 -9.44 14.57
CA ALA A 92 -19.31 -8.89 14.26
C ALA A 92 -19.34 -7.35 14.27
N LYS A 93 -18.57 -6.70 15.16
CA LYS A 93 -18.44 -5.23 15.18
C LYS A 93 -17.68 -4.71 13.96
N TYR A 94 -16.60 -5.39 13.56
CA TYR A 94 -15.85 -5.02 12.37
C TYR A 94 -16.67 -5.25 11.09
N ASP A 95 -17.37 -6.39 10.99
CA ASP A 95 -18.27 -6.71 9.87
C ASP A 95 -19.39 -5.67 9.76
N GLN A 96 -19.90 -5.12 10.87
CA GLN A 96 -20.88 -4.02 10.81
C GLN A 96 -20.35 -2.81 10.03
N LEU A 97 -19.09 -2.42 10.23
CA LEU A 97 -18.46 -1.32 9.47
C LEU A 97 -18.24 -1.71 8.00
N MET A 98 -17.76 -2.94 7.75
CA MET A 98 -17.58 -3.46 6.40
C MET A 98 -18.91 -3.48 5.62
N GLN A 99 -20.00 -3.95 6.23
CA GLN A 99 -21.32 -3.96 5.59
C GLN A 99 -21.88 -2.55 5.40
N ALA A 100 -21.61 -1.61 6.32
CA ALA A 100 -21.97 -0.22 6.15
C ALA A 100 -21.29 0.40 4.91
N CYS A 101 -19.99 0.13 4.71
CA CYS A 101 -19.25 0.52 3.52
C CYS A 101 -19.80 -0.16 2.25
N LEU A 102 -19.88 -1.50 2.25
CA LEU A 102 -20.31 -2.27 1.08
C LEU A 102 -21.75 -1.96 0.66
N GLY A 103 -22.63 -1.63 1.61
CA GLY A 103 -24.01 -1.21 1.37
C GLY A 103 -24.14 0.12 0.62
N LEU A 104 -23.08 0.94 0.58
CA LEU A 104 -23.01 2.16 -0.25
C LEU A 104 -22.56 1.86 -1.69
N GLY A 105 -22.17 0.61 -1.97
CA GLY A 105 -21.65 0.22 -3.27
C GLY A 105 -20.22 0.70 -3.53
N THR A 106 -19.45 1.03 -2.50
CA THR A 106 -18.03 1.40 -2.62
C THR A 106 -17.12 0.18 -2.51
N PHE A 107 -15.86 0.35 -2.90
CA PHE A 107 -14.79 -0.56 -2.53
C PHE A 107 -14.44 -0.40 -1.05
N CYS A 108 -14.19 -1.52 -0.37
CA CYS A 108 -13.98 -1.56 1.07
C CYS A 108 -12.73 -2.37 1.38
N ALA A 109 -11.64 -1.67 1.68
CA ALA A 109 -10.35 -2.27 1.99
C ALA A 109 -10.24 -2.63 3.47
N ILE A 110 -10.06 -3.91 3.74
CA ILE A 110 -9.62 -4.41 5.04
C ILE A 110 -8.15 -4.08 5.17
N ASP A 111 -7.76 -3.42 6.26
CA ASP A 111 -6.36 -3.16 6.57
C ASP A 111 -5.99 -3.81 7.90
N LEU A 112 -5.06 -4.78 7.85
CA LEU A 112 -4.54 -5.40 9.06
C LEU A 112 -3.41 -4.53 9.65
N HIS A 113 -3.76 -3.72 10.65
CA HIS A 113 -2.96 -2.58 11.08
C HIS A 113 -1.85 -2.93 12.08
N ASN A 114 -0.88 -3.75 11.64
CA ASN A 114 0.02 -4.48 12.54
C ASN A 114 1.52 -4.38 12.25
N PHE A 115 1.97 -3.58 11.29
CA PHE A 115 3.40 -3.28 11.09
C PHE A 115 4.29 -4.53 10.84
N ALA A 116 3.71 -5.53 10.18
CA ALA A 116 4.26 -6.89 9.99
C ALA A 116 4.60 -7.63 11.29
N ARG A 117 3.98 -7.25 12.41
CA ARG A 117 4.28 -7.74 13.76
C ARG A 117 3.04 -8.13 14.55
N PHE A 118 3.24 -9.00 15.52
CA PHE A 118 2.29 -9.22 16.61
C PHE A 118 3.07 -9.23 17.93
N ASN A 119 2.88 -8.20 18.75
CA ASN A 119 3.57 -7.99 20.02
C ASN A 119 5.11 -8.09 19.88
N ASN A 120 5.73 -7.19 19.11
CA ASN A 120 7.16 -7.13 18.78
C ASN A 120 7.71 -8.27 17.91
N GLN A 121 6.93 -9.33 17.64
CA GLN A 121 7.40 -10.47 16.85
C GLN A 121 7.08 -10.24 15.37
N ILE A 122 8.12 -10.19 14.53
CA ILE A 122 8.01 -10.04 13.08
C ILE A 122 7.54 -11.37 12.48
N ILE A 123 6.47 -11.30 11.68
CA ILE A 123 5.89 -12.46 10.98
C ILE A 123 6.97 -13.15 10.14
N GLY A 124 7.15 -14.45 10.35
CA GLY A 124 8.09 -15.28 9.57
C GLY A 124 9.57 -15.03 9.83
N GLN A 125 9.94 -14.05 10.67
CA GLN A 125 11.34 -13.64 10.87
C GLN A 125 11.78 -13.68 12.33
N SER A 126 10.87 -13.51 13.28
CA SER A 126 11.14 -13.82 14.68
C SER A 126 11.06 -15.31 14.92
N SER A 127 11.78 -15.85 15.91
CA SER A 127 12.00 -17.29 16.12
C SER A 127 10.72 -18.08 16.48
N GLY A 128 9.80 -18.23 15.52
CA GLY A 128 8.65 -19.12 15.53
C GLY A 128 7.37 -18.62 16.23
N ALA A 129 7.39 -17.48 16.93
CA ALA A 129 6.22 -17.03 17.69
C ALA A 129 5.04 -16.56 16.81
N VAL A 130 5.35 -15.98 15.64
CA VAL A 130 4.38 -15.52 14.64
C VAL A 130 4.87 -15.99 13.28
N THR A 131 4.16 -16.96 12.71
CA THR A 131 4.56 -17.68 11.49
C THR A 131 3.75 -17.23 10.27
N ASP A 132 4.28 -17.48 9.08
CA ASP A 132 3.56 -17.28 7.82
C ASP A 132 2.24 -18.04 7.79
N THR A 133 2.18 -19.23 8.40
CA THR A 133 0.95 -20.03 8.52
C THR A 133 -0.12 -19.31 9.34
N GLN A 134 0.24 -18.69 10.46
CA GLN A 134 -0.71 -17.95 11.30
C GLN A 134 -1.19 -16.67 10.60
N PHE A 135 -0.31 -16.01 9.84
CA PHE A 135 -0.67 -14.85 9.03
C PHE A 135 -1.57 -15.24 7.85
N ALA A 136 -1.27 -16.33 7.16
CA ALA A 136 -2.10 -16.87 6.09
C ALA A 136 -3.47 -17.34 6.60
N ASP A 137 -3.55 -17.88 7.83
CA ASP A 137 -4.79 -18.35 8.43
C ASP A 137 -5.80 -17.22 8.67
N VAL A 138 -5.39 -16.09 9.26
CA VAL A 138 -6.31 -14.94 9.44
C VAL A 138 -6.84 -14.43 8.09
N TRP A 139 -6.00 -14.40 7.05
CA TRP A 139 -6.41 -14.02 5.70
C TRP A 139 -7.34 -15.05 5.04
N SER A 140 -7.12 -16.34 5.25
CA SER A 140 -8.03 -17.41 4.79
C SER A 140 -9.43 -17.26 5.39
N GLN A 141 -9.52 -16.96 6.69
CA GLN A 141 -10.79 -16.75 7.39
C GLN A 141 -11.54 -15.51 6.86
N LEU A 142 -10.83 -14.39 6.71
CA LEU A 142 -11.40 -13.15 6.14
C LEU A 142 -11.85 -13.36 4.68
N ALA A 143 -11.02 -13.99 3.86
CA ALA A 143 -11.35 -14.31 2.47
C ALA A 143 -12.56 -15.24 2.38
N THR A 144 -12.65 -16.27 3.24
CA THR A 144 -13.81 -17.17 3.28
C THR A 144 -15.11 -16.41 3.55
N LYS A 145 -15.09 -15.42 4.44
CA LYS A 145 -16.24 -14.56 4.73
C LYS A 145 -16.63 -13.68 3.55
N TYR A 146 -15.65 -13.07 2.86
CA TYR A 146 -15.89 -11.99 1.91
C TYR A 146 -15.78 -12.37 0.43
N LYS A 147 -15.41 -13.62 0.09
CA LYS A 147 -15.13 -14.08 -1.27
C LYS A 147 -16.20 -13.78 -2.32
N ASN A 148 -17.47 -13.69 -1.93
CA ASN A 148 -18.59 -13.44 -2.85
C ASN A 148 -18.82 -11.94 -3.14
N ASN A 149 -18.03 -11.04 -2.55
CA ASN A 149 -18.15 -9.60 -2.78
C ASN A 149 -16.86 -9.06 -3.41
N GLU A 150 -16.94 -8.69 -4.69
CA GLU A 150 -15.80 -8.22 -5.49
C GLU A 150 -15.33 -6.82 -5.08
N LYS A 151 -16.13 -6.09 -4.30
CA LYS A 151 -15.78 -4.76 -3.79
C LYS A 151 -14.95 -4.82 -2.50
N VAL A 152 -14.70 -6.00 -1.95
CA VAL A 152 -13.74 -6.15 -0.85
C VAL A 152 -12.32 -6.12 -1.40
N ILE A 153 -11.45 -5.36 -0.73
CA ILE A 153 -10.03 -5.30 -1.00
C ILE A 153 -9.29 -5.85 0.23
N PHE A 154 -8.32 -6.73 0.01
CA PHE A 154 -7.52 -7.31 1.08
C PHE A 154 -6.17 -6.56 1.20
N GLY A 155 -6.10 -5.58 2.10
CA GLY A 155 -4.88 -4.87 2.46
C GLY A 155 -4.06 -5.68 3.45
N LEU A 156 -3.01 -6.36 2.96
CA LEU A 156 -2.39 -7.47 3.67
C LEU A 156 -1.76 -7.10 5.02
N MET A 157 -1.21 -5.90 5.12
CA MET A 157 -0.54 -5.43 6.33
C MET A 157 -0.29 -3.92 6.25
N ASN A 158 -0.63 -3.18 7.29
CA ASN A 158 -0.18 -1.80 7.42
C ASN A 158 1.33 -1.74 7.65
N GLU A 159 2.04 -0.96 6.85
CA GLU A 159 3.38 -0.44 7.13
C GLU A 159 4.42 -1.42 7.74
N PRO A 160 4.78 -2.52 7.06
CA PRO A 160 5.98 -3.27 7.42
C PRO A 160 7.20 -2.34 7.52
N HIS A 161 8.01 -2.50 8.57
CA HIS A 161 9.27 -1.76 8.74
C HIS A 161 10.32 -2.62 9.44
N ASP A 162 11.60 -2.33 9.22
CA ASP A 162 12.73 -3.08 9.79
C ASP A 162 12.59 -4.61 9.62
N VAL A 163 12.09 -5.02 8.45
CA VAL A 163 11.96 -6.43 8.04
C VAL A 163 12.98 -6.77 6.95
N ASP A 164 13.43 -8.02 6.91
CA ASP A 164 14.08 -8.60 5.73
C ASP A 164 13.04 -8.73 4.61
N VAL A 165 13.17 -7.89 3.58
CA VAL A 165 12.17 -7.74 2.51
C VAL A 165 12.00 -9.01 1.68
N PRO A 166 13.07 -9.68 1.18
CA PRO A 166 12.96 -10.99 0.56
C PRO A 166 12.20 -12.02 1.40
N VAL A 167 12.43 -12.06 2.72
CA VAL A 167 11.70 -12.98 3.60
C VAL A 167 10.24 -12.55 3.77
N TRP A 168 9.98 -11.26 3.95
CA TRP A 168 8.61 -10.71 4.02
C TRP A 168 7.78 -11.00 2.76
N ALA A 169 8.40 -10.97 1.57
CA ALA A 169 7.71 -11.32 0.33
C ALA A 169 7.19 -12.77 0.34
N ASN A 170 7.83 -13.69 1.08
CA ASN A 170 7.31 -15.06 1.26
C ASN A 170 6.03 -15.06 2.14
N SER A 171 6.02 -14.28 3.22
CA SER A 171 4.83 -14.10 4.06
C SER A 171 3.65 -13.50 3.27
N VAL A 172 3.93 -12.51 2.41
CA VAL A 172 2.97 -11.92 1.48
C VAL A 172 2.46 -12.97 0.49
N GLN A 173 3.34 -13.76 -0.11
CA GLN A 173 2.95 -14.85 -1.02
C GLN A 173 2.07 -15.90 -0.32
N ALA A 174 2.36 -16.25 0.94
CA ALA A 174 1.54 -17.16 1.71
C ALA A 174 0.12 -16.63 1.92
N ALA A 175 -0.02 -15.34 2.27
CA ALA A 175 -1.32 -14.70 2.41
C ALA A 175 -2.11 -14.62 1.08
N VAL A 176 -1.45 -14.21 -0.02
CA VAL A 176 -2.08 -14.20 -1.37
C VAL A 176 -2.60 -15.60 -1.72
N THR A 177 -1.77 -16.63 -1.53
CA THR A 177 -2.14 -18.02 -1.82
C THR A 177 -3.34 -18.46 -0.97
N ALA A 178 -3.35 -18.13 0.32
CA ALA A 178 -4.45 -18.47 1.21
C ALA A 178 -5.77 -17.77 0.83
N ILE A 179 -5.73 -16.48 0.47
CA ILE A 179 -6.90 -15.72 0.02
C ILE A 179 -7.49 -16.34 -1.24
N ARG A 180 -6.65 -16.61 -2.25
CA ARG A 180 -7.10 -17.21 -3.51
C ARG A 180 -7.66 -18.63 -3.29
N ASN A 181 -7.00 -19.45 -2.47
CA ASN A 181 -7.45 -20.81 -2.15
C ASN A 181 -8.76 -20.84 -1.33
N ALA A 182 -9.06 -19.79 -0.56
CA ALA A 182 -10.36 -19.64 0.11
C ALA A 182 -11.52 -19.32 -0.86
N GLY A 183 -11.21 -19.04 -2.14
CA GLY A 183 -12.16 -18.78 -3.21
C GLY A 183 -12.38 -17.30 -3.52
N ALA A 184 -11.61 -16.39 -2.93
CA ALA A 184 -11.66 -14.96 -3.23
C ALA A 184 -10.80 -14.65 -4.48
N SER A 185 -11.31 -14.96 -5.66
CA SER A 185 -10.55 -14.94 -6.92
C SER A 185 -10.56 -13.61 -7.66
N SER A 186 -11.56 -12.74 -7.47
CA SER A 186 -11.71 -11.49 -8.23
C SER A 186 -11.27 -10.24 -7.47
N GLN A 187 -11.13 -10.32 -6.15
CA GLN A 187 -10.78 -9.19 -5.31
C GLN A 187 -9.34 -8.70 -5.54
N MET A 188 -9.15 -7.40 -5.30
CA MET A 188 -7.83 -6.79 -5.19
C MET A 188 -7.14 -7.22 -3.87
N ILE A 189 -5.84 -7.45 -3.94
CA ILE A 189 -4.97 -7.69 -2.78
C ILE A 189 -3.83 -6.67 -2.82
N LEU A 190 -3.65 -5.91 -1.74
CA LEU A 190 -2.61 -4.89 -1.64
C LEU A 190 -1.34 -5.49 -1.02
N LEU A 191 -0.20 -5.26 -1.66
CA LEU A 191 1.10 -5.85 -1.32
C LEU A 191 2.03 -4.77 -0.73
N PRO A 192 2.17 -4.69 0.59
CA PRO A 192 2.96 -3.66 1.26
C PRO A 192 4.44 -4.04 1.36
N GLY A 193 5.32 -3.05 1.14
CA GLY A 193 6.77 -3.15 1.29
C GLY A 193 7.29 -2.76 2.68
N THR A 194 8.61 -2.79 2.88
CA THR A 194 9.25 -2.29 4.11
C THR A 194 9.30 -0.77 4.16
N ASN A 195 9.92 -0.23 5.21
CA ASN A 195 10.08 1.19 5.48
C ASN A 195 8.71 1.91 5.48
N PHE A 196 7.78 1.32 6.23
CA PHE A 196 6.41 1.80 6.39
C PHE A 196 5.68 1.94 5.04
N ALA A 197 5.88 0.96 4.14
CA ALA A 197 5.37 1.00 2.76
C ALA A 197 5.68 2.31 1.99
N SER A 198 6.73 3.03 2.37
CA SER A 198 7.02 4.36 1.83
C SER A 198 7.25 4.33 0.32
N ALA A 199 6.46 5.12 -0.43
CA ALA A 199 6.64 5.27 -1.88
C ALA A 199 8.07 5.73 -2.24
N GLY A 200 8.69 6.59 -1.41
CA GLY A 200 10.05 7.08 -1.63
C GLY A 200 11.15 6.05 -1.37
N LYS A 201 10.86 4.97 -0.65
CA LYS A 201 11.80 3.86 -0.41
C LYS A 201 11.42 2.58 -1.13
N PHE A 202 10.28 2.54 -1.83
CA PHE A 202 9.75 1.34 -2.45
C PHE A 202 10.78 0.63 -3.35
N VAL A 203 11.46 1.37 -4.22
CA VAL A 203 12.49 0.82 -5.11
C VAL A 203 13.80 0.59 -4.37
N SER A 204 14.33 1.62 -3.70
CA SER A 204 15.68 1.55 -3.10
C SER A 204 15.80 0.60 -1.91
N SER A 205 14.70 0.25 -1.26
CA SER A 205 14.66 -0.75 -0.18
C SER A 205 14.66 -2.20 -0.69
N GLY A 206 14.52 -2.41 -1.99
CA GLY A 206 14.31 -3.73 -2.59
C GLY A 206 12.87 -4.24 -2.48
N SER A 207 11.93 -3.46 -1.92
CA SER A 207 10.51 -3.85 -1.83
C SER A 207 9.90 -4.08 -3.20
N GLY A 208 10.16 -3.18 -4.15
CA GLY A 208 9.74 -3.34 -5.55
C GLY A 208 10.21 -4.69 -6.11
N ASP A 209 11.51 -4.95 -6.11
CA ASP A 209 12.10 -6.16 -6.70
C ASP A 209 11.65 -7.47 -6.04
N ALA A 210 11.31 -7.45 -4.75
CA ALA A 210 10.82 -8.61 -4.05
C ALA A 210 9.33 -8.84 -4.33
N LEU A 211 8.50 -7.80 -4.19
CA LEU A 211 7.04 -7.91 -4.30
C LEU A 211 6.54 -8.08 -5.73
N ILE A 212 7.29 -7.63 -6.76
CA ILE A 212 6.92 -7.90 -8.15
C ILE A 212 6.86 -9.39 -8.50
N LYS A 213 7.52 -10.24 -7.70
CA LYS A 213 7.58 -11.70 -7.90
C LYS A 213 6.40 -12.45 -7.26
N VAL A 214 5.60 -11.79 -6.42
CA VAL A 214 4.43 -12.39 -5.81
C VAL A 214 3.37 -12.65 -6.88
N THR A 215 2.83 -13.87 -6.92
CA THR A 215 1.87 -14.33 -7.94
C THR A 215 0.63 -14.94 -7.30
N ASN A 216 -0.47 -14.95 -8.04
CA ASN A 216 -1.60 -15.82 -7.75
C ASN A 216 -1.20 -17.29 -7.95
N PRO A 217 -1.96 -18.28 -7.43
CA PRO A 217 -1.67 -19.70 -7.63
C PRO A 217 -1.60 -20.15 -9.10
N ASP A 218 -2.25 -19.41 -10.01
CA ASP A 218 -2.21 -19.65 -11.47
C ASP A 218 -1.01 -18.99 -12.17
N GLY A 219 -0.13 -18.33 -11.41
CA GLY A 219 1.06 -17.63 -11.91
C GLY A 219 0.78 -16.21 -12.42
N THR A 220 -0.46 -15.72 -12.37
CA THR A 220 -0.81 -14.36 -12.81
C THR A 220 -0.53 -13.31 -11.73
N PHE A 221 -0.59 -12.04 -12.13
CA PHE A 221 -0.55 -10.88 -11.22
C PHE A 221 -1.92 -10.22 -11.05
N ASP A 222 -2.99 -10.85 -11.55
CA ASP A 222 -4.33 -10.24 -11.61
C ASP A 222 -4.83 -9.90 -10.20
N GLY A 223 -5.24 -8.64 -10.03
CA GLY A 223 -5.67 -8.10 -8.75
C GLY A 223 -4.56 -7.92 -7.70
N LEU A 224 -3.28 -8.16 -8.02
CA LEU A 224 -2.15 -7.96 -7.10
C LEU A 224 -1.53 -6.57 -7.28
N ILE A 225 -1.81 -5.67 -6.36
CA ILE A 225 -1.49 -4.24 -6.45
C ILE A 225 -0.48 -3.87 -5.38
N MET A 226 0.53 -3.07 -5.72
CA MET A 226 1.50 -2.59 -4.73
C MET A 226 0.82 -1.60 -3.77
N ASP A 227 1.05 -1.77 -2.47
CA ASP A 227 0.53 -0.87 -1.45
C ASP A 227 1.61 0.15 -1.07
N LEU A 228 1.32 1.43 -1.27
CA LEU A 228 2.26 2.53 -1.04
C LEU A 228 1.68 3.57 -0.08
N HIS A 229 2.52 4.06 0.82
CA HIS A 229 2.20 5.13 1.75
C HIS A 229 3.13 6.33 1.52
N LYS A 230 2.65 7.55 1.76
CA LYS A 230 3.52 8.73 1.79
C LYS A 230 2.91 9.90 2.53
N TYR A 231 3.68 10.49 3.43
CA TYR A 231 3.38 11.75 4.11
C TYR A 231 4.29 12.87 3.60
N LEU A 232 3.89 14.12 3.86
CA LEU A 232 4.51 15.33 3.31
C LEU A 232 5.35 16.10 4.34
N ASP A 233 5.30 15.68 5.60
CA ASP A 233 6.08 16.29 6.66
C ASP A 233 7.55 15.86 6.60
N VAL A 234 8.37 16.60 7.33
CA VAL A 234 9.84 16.59 7.28
C VAL A 234 10.48 15.20 7.40
N ASP A 235 9.82 14.26 8.06
CA ASP A 235 10.30 12.91 8.33
C ASP A 235 9.36 11.81 7.81
N ASN A 236 8.38 12.15 6.97
CA ASN A 236 7.39 11.22 6.39
C ASN A 236 6.57 10.47 7.47
N SER A 237 6.42 11.02 8.67
CA SER A 237 5.71 10.35 9.78
C SER A 237 4.22 10.65 9.83
N GLY A 238 3.76 11.72 9.18
CA GLY A 238 2.38 12.18 9.31
C GLY A 238 2.05 12.70 10.72
N THR A 239 3.05 13.16 11.47
CA THR A 239 2.87 13.65 12.85
C THR A 239 3.01 15.16 12.99
N HIS A 240 3.44 15.84 11.93
CA HIS A 240 3.59 17.29 11.90
C HIS A 240 2.49 17.97 11.07
N ALA A 241 2.19 19.22 11.44
CA ALA A 241 1.17 20.00 10.74
C ALA A 241 1.64 20.56 9.39
N GLU A 242 2.93 20.89 9.27
CA GLU A 242 3.49 21.52 8.08
C GLU A 242 3.99 20.51 7.07
N CYS A 243 3.78 20.82 5.79
CA CYS A 243 4.33 20.09 4.67
C CYS A 243 5.66 20.70 4.24
N THR A 244 6.54 19.86 3.69
CA THR A 244 7.89 20.25 3.27
C THR A 244 8.24 19.76 1.87
N THR A 245 7.35 18.98 1.23
CA THR A 245 7.55 18.35 -0.07
C THR A 245 6.20 17.95 -0.68
N ASP A 246 6.12 17.96 -2.02
CA ASP A 246 5.01 17.40 -2.81
C ASP A 246 5.19 15.90 -3.12
N ASN A 247 6.31 15.30 -2.71
CA ASN A 247 6.68 13.90 -2.94
C ASN A 247 6.83 13.49 -4.41
N ILE A 248 6.83 14.44 -5.37
CA ILE A 248 6.78 14.10 -6.79
C ILE A 248 8.12 13.52 -7.23
N VAL A 249 9.20 14.29 -7.10
CA VAL A 249 10.51 13.95 -7.68
C VAL A 249 11.21 12.82 -6.91
N ASP A 250 11.08 12.82 -5.59
CA ASP A 250 11.81 11.95 -4.67
C ASP A 250 11.05 10.66 -4.30
N ALA A 251 9.77 10.55 -4.69
CA ALA A 251 8.97 9.35 -4.44
C ALA A 251 8.11 8.93 -5.63
N PHE A 252 7.05 9.68 -5.97
CA PHE A 252 6.02 9.16 -6.87
C PHE A 252 6.48 9.04 -8.32
N ALA A 253 7.35 9.90 -8.82
CA ALA A 253 7.93 9.75 -10.16
C ALA A 253 8.78 8.47 -10.26
N ILE A 254 9.62 8.21 -9.25
CA ILE A 254 10.47 7.01 -9.19
C ILE A 254 9.60 5.74 -9.10
N ALA A 255 8.58 5.75 -8.24
CA ALA A 255 7.65 4.64 -8.13
C ALA A 255 6.87 4.42 -9.42
N ALA A 256 6.38 5.49 -10.07
CA ALA A 256 5.65 5.40 -11.33
C ALA A 256 6.50 4.77 -12.44
N ASP A 257 7.75 5.20 -12.58
CA ASP A 257 8.66 4.66 -13.58
C ASP A 257 8.95 3.17 -13.35
N PHE A 258 9.19 2.77 -12.11
CA PHE A 258 9.36 1.36 -11.75
C PHE A 258 8.10 0.55 -12.08
N LEU A 259 6.92 1.04 -11.72
CA LEU A 259 5.65 0.37 -11.98
C LEU A 259 5.39 0.21 -13.49
N ARG A 260 5.65 1.25 -14.29
CA ARG A 260 5.52 1.20 -15.76
C ARG A 260 6.45 0.17 -16.37
N GLN A 261 7.73 0.20 -15.98
CA GLN A 261 8.75 -0.71 -16.52
C GLN A 261 8.43 -2.18 -16.21
N ASN A 262 7.78 -2.44 -15.08
CA ASN A 262 7.42 -3.79 -14.65
C ASN A 262 5.97 -4.18 -14.97
N GLY A 263 5.19 -3.32 -15.63
CA GLY A 263 3.78 -3.58 -15.95
C GLY A 263 2.91 -3.81 -14.71
N ARG A 264 3.23 -3.14 -13.59
CA ARG A 264 2.51 -3.26 -12.32
C ARG A 264 1.79 -1.97 -12.00
N LYS A 265 0.86 -2.05 -11.05
CA LYS A 265 0.10 -0.91 -10.55
C LYS A 265 0.19 -0.81 -9.04
N ALA A 266 -0.05 0.39 -8.52
CA ALA A 266 -0.06 0.68 -7.09
C ALA A 266 -1.34 1.40 -6.67
N LEU A 267 -1.70 1.26 -5.40
CA LEU A 267 -2.67 2.09 -4.71
C LEU A 267 -1.93 2.84 -3.60
N VAL A 268 -2.13 4.15 -3.51
CA VAL A 268 -1.60 4.94 -2.39
C VAL A 268 -2.62 4.86 -1.25
N SER A 269 -2.54 3.81 -0.43
CA SER A 269 -3.60 3.53 0.55
C SER A 269 -3.53 4.38 1.83
N GLU A 270 -2.44 5.14 1.98
CA GLU A 270 -2.30 6.14 3.03
C GLU A 270 -1.48 7.35 2.59
N THR A 271 -2.07 8.53 2.71
CA THR A 271 -1.40 9.82 2.58
C THR A 271 -2.21 10.89 3.29
N GLY A 272 -1.56 11.85 3.93
CA GLY A 272 -2.24 12.89 4.69
C GLY A 272 -1.33 14.09 4.94
N ALA A 273 -1.96 15.20 5.32
CA ALA A 273 -1.29 16.47 5.53
C ALA A 273 -2.05 17.30 6.58
N GLY A 274 -1.37 18.24 7.23
CA GLY A 274 -2.04 19.21 8.09
C GLY A 274 -2.72 20.31 7.27
N SER A 275 -3.59 21.09 7.90
CA SER A 275 -4.34 22.16 7.22
C SER A 275 -3.58 23.50 7.24
N THR A 276 -2.38 23.53 6.68
CA THR A 276 -1.50 24.73 6.64
C THR A 276 -1.24 25.18 5.19
N ALA A 277 -0.72 26.40 5.01
CA ALA A 277 -0.50 26.96 3.68
C ALA A 277 0.50 26.16 2.82
N SER A 278 1.52 25.57 3.45
CA SER A 278 2.46 24.66 2.77
C SER A 278 1.71 23.45 2.22
N CYS A 279 0.88 22.83 3.04
CA CYS A 279 0.12 21.64 2.66
C CYS A 279 -0.95 21.88 1.60
N PHE A 280 -1.60 23.05 1.55
CA PHE A 280 -2.51 23.38 0.45
C PHE A 280 -1.81 23.43 -0.91
N THR A 281 -0.51 23.68 -0.94
CA THR A 281 0.29 23.66 -2.18
C THR A 281 0.74 22.24 -2.48
N ASP A 282 1.46 21.63 -1.53
CA ASP A 282 2.17 20.38 -1.77
C ASP A 282 1.22 19.17 -1.88
N PHE A 283 0.20 19.09 -1.02
CA PHE A 283 -0.73 17.94 -1.03
C PHE A 283 -1.64 17.94 -2.26
N CYS A 284 -2.08 19.13 -2.67
CA CYS A 284 -2.79 19.31 -3.93
C CYS A 284 -1.93 18.92 -5.13
N ALA A 285 -0.65 19.31 -5.15
CA ALA A 285 0.29 18.95 -6.22
C ALA A 285 0.53 17.42 -6.28
N GLN A 286 0.74 16.78 -5.14
CA GLN A 286 0.89 15.33 -5.03
C GLN A 286 -0.32 14.59 -5.62
N ASN A 287 -1.52 14.91 -5.15
CA ASN A 287 -2.73 14.19 -5.58
C ASN A 287 -3.09 14.49 -7.03
N LYS A 288 -2.73 15.68 -7.54
CA LYS A 288 -2.78 15.94 -8.99
C LYS A 288 -1.81 15.04 -9.75
N PHE A 289 -0.56 14.90 -9.30
CA PHE A 289 0.42 14.03 -9.94
C PHE A 289 -0.08 12.57 -10.00
N LEU A 290 -0.68 12.05 -8.93
CA LEU A 290 -1.27 10.71 -8.94
C LEU A 290 -2.37 10.57 -10.02
N ASN A 291 -3.26 11.56 -10.14
CA ASN A 291 -4.28 11.62 -11.21
C ASN A 291 -3.66 11.62 -12.62
N ASP A 292 -2.63 12.43 -12.83
CA ASP A 292 -1.94 12.53 -14.13
C ASP A 292 -1.18 11.23 -14.51
N ASN A 293 -0.91 10.36 -13.54
CA ASN A 293 -0.17 9.09 -13.71
C ASN A 293 -1.08 7.87 -13.45
N SER A 294 -2.36 7.97 -13.84
CA SER A 294 -3.38 6.94 -13.61
C SER A 294 -3.20 5.62 -14.38
N ASP A 295 -2.22 5.56 -15.29
CA ASP A 295 -1.81 4.32 -15.94
C ASP A 295 -1.21 3.32 -14.94
N VAL A 296 -0.52 3.82 -13.89
CA VAL A 296 0.13 3.01 -12.85
C VAL A 296 -0.41 3.21 -11.45
N PHE A 297 -0.94 4.39 -11.13
CA PHE A 297 -1.63 4.61 -9.86
C PHE A 297 -3.13 4.37 -10.02
N LEU A 298 -3.67 3.43 -9.25
CA LEU A 298 -5.10 3.15 -9.24
C LEU A 298 -5.89 4.19 -8.45
N GLY A 299 -5.25 4.87 -7.50
CA GLY A 299 -5.94 5.79 -6.61
C GLY A 299 -5.12 6.23 -5.42
N TYR A 300 -5.76 7.05 -4.59
CA TYR A 300 -5.28 7.40 -3.26
C TYR A 300 -6.41 7.34 -2.22
N ILE A 301 -6.07 6.95 -1.00
CA ILE A 301 -6.97 6.92 0.14
C ILE A 301 -6.38 7.82 1.22
N ALA A 302 -7.04 8.94 1.49
CA ALA A 302 -6.51 9.96 2.39
C ALA A 302 -6.61 9.51 3.87
N TRP A 303 -5.66 9.95 4.68
CA TRP A 303 -5.62 9.75 6.13
C TRP A 303 -5.90 11.08 6.84
N ALA A 304 -6.92 11.22 7.69
CA ALA A 304 -7.97 10.22 8.00
C ALA A 304 -9.28 10.83 8.52
N ALA A 305 -10.34 10.02 8.49
CA ALA A 305 -11.64 10.30 9.11
C ALA A 305 -12.04 9.15 10.07
N GLY A 306 -13.35 8.92 10.28
CA GLY A 306 -13.85 7.87 11.16
C GLY A 306 -13.94 8.32 12.61
N ALA A 307 -13.26 7.61 13.52
CA ALA A 307 -13.28 7.90 14.96
C ALA A 307 -12.33 9.05 15.37
N PHE A 308 -11.53 9.60 14.45
CA PHE A 308 -10.70 10.75 14.74
C PHE A 308 -11.54 12.01 15.03
N SER A 309 -11.12 12.77 16.05
CA SER A 309 -11.61 14.12 16.30
C SER A 309 -11.24 15.06 15.15
N THR A 310 -12.05 16.10 14.94
CA THR A 310 -11.71 17.23 14.04
C THR A 310 -10.49 18.01 14.50
N SER A 311 -10.01 17.80 15.74
CA SER A 311 -8.80 18.41 16.29
C SER A 311 -7.52 17.60 16.07
N TYR A 312 -7.61 16.39 15.49
CA TYR A 312 -6.42 15.63 15.10
C TYR A 312 -5.64 16.39 14.02
N VAL A 313 -4.30 16.36 14.08
CA VAL A 313 -3.44 17.21 13.24
C VAL A 313 -3.62 16.96 11.74
N LEU A 314 -3.88 15.71 11.34
CA LEU A 314 -4.22 15.34 9.96
C LEU A 314 -5.71 15.03 9.78
N SER A 315 -6.59 15.59 10.61
CA SER A 315 -8.01 15.27 10.54
C SER A 315 -8.62 15.69 9.21
N LEU A 316 -9.24 14.72 8.55
CA LEU A 316 -10.15 14.88 7.43
C LEU A 316 -11.59 14.49 7.82
N THR A 317 -11.87 14.30 9.12
CA THR A 317 -13.22 14.05 9.63
C THR A 317 -14.13 15.24 9.31
N PRO A 318 -15.27 15.03 8.61
CA PRO A 318 -16.18 16.11 8.29
C PRO A 318 -16.92 16.58 9.54
N SER A 319 -17.19 17.89 9.60
CA SER A 319 -17.95 18.49 10.70
C SER A 319 -19.45 18.45 10.41
N LYS A 320 -20.31 18.29 11.44
CA LYS A 320 -21.75 18.46 11.28
C LYS A 320 -22.14 19.92 11.45
N GLN A 321 -22.65 20.55 10.40
CA GLN A 321 -23.17 21.91 10.40
C GLN A 321 -24.64 21.88 9.97
N SER A 322 -25.54 22.34 10.85
CA SER A 322 -27.00 22.33 10.61
C SER A 322 -27.55 20.96 10.16
N GLY A 323 -27.04 19.88 10.76
CA GLY A 323 -27.47 18.51 10.45
C GLY A 323 -26.87 17.89 9.18
N LYS A 324 -25.98 18.60 8.47
CA LYS A 324 -25.26 18.09 7.30
C LYS A 324 -23.78 17.97 7.57
N TYR A 325 -23.13 16.99 6.96
CA TYR A 325 -21.68 16.92 6.97
C TYR A 325 -21.09 17.98 6.03
N VAL A 326 -19.99 18.57 6.46
CA VAL A 326 -19.21 19.57 5.74
C VAL A 326 -17.75 19.25 5.94
N ASP A 327 -17.10 18.93 4.84
CA ASP A 327 -15.66 18.75 4.74
C ASP A 327 -14.87 19.97 5.21
N ASN A 328 -13.69 19.71 5.75
CA ASN A 328 -12.73 20.78 5.98
C ASN A 328 -12.07 21.21 4.66
N LYS A 329 -11.41 22.37 4.68
CA LYS A 329 -10.84 22.96 3.47
C LYS A 329 -9.79 22.06 2.81
N LEU A 330 -8.98 21.34 3.57
CA LEU A 330 -7.92 20.49 3.03
C LEU A 330 -8.51 19.28 2.31
N ALA A 331 -9.52 18.62 2.89
CA ALA A 331 -10.27 17.54 2.25
C ALA A 331 -10.85 17.99 0.90
N ALA A 332 -11.64 19.08 0.92
CA ALA A 332 -12.29 19.59 -0.27
C ALA A 332 -11.29 20.03 -1.36
N GLN A 333 -10.21 20.74 -1.00
CA GLN A 333 -9.31 21.35 -1.98
C GLN A 333 -8.19 20.44 -2.45
N CYS A 334 -7.67 19.56 -1.60
CA CYS A 334 -6.51 18.74 -1.94
C CYS A 334 -6.78 17.23 -2.00
N VAL A 335 -7.93 16.74 -1.52
CA VAL A 335 -8.34 15.35 -1.74
C VAL A 335 -9.36 15.27 -2.87
N VAL A 336 -10.49 15.98 -2.72
CA VAL A 336 -11.63 15.92 -3.65
C VAL A 336 -11.38 16.67 -4.95
N SER A 337 -11.00 17.95 -4.87
CA SER A 337 -10.85 18.80 -6.06
C SER A 337 -9.83 18.29 -7.08
N PRO A 338 -8.65 17.73 -6.71
CA PRO A 338 -7.70 17.23 -7.69
C PRO A 338 -8.27 16.07 -8.52
N TRP A 339 -9.06 15.18 -7.91
CA TRP A 339 -9.73 14.08 -8.61
C TRP A 339 -10.97 14.53 -9.39
N ALA A 340 -11.75 15.46 -8.85
CA ALA A 340 -12.92 16.01 -9.53
C ALA A 340 -12.55 16.78 -10.81
N ASN A 341 -11.45 17.54 -10.75
CA ASN A 341 -10.94 18.36 -11.87
C ASN A 341 -9.96 17.62 -12.78
N ALA A 342 -9.61 16.38 -12.44
CA ALA A 342 -8.78 15.51 -13.26
C ALA A 342 -9.43 15.30 -14.64
N GLY A 343 -8.66 15.54 -15.71
CA GLY A 343 -9.18 15.51 -17.07
C GLY A 343 -9.73 14.14 -17.45
N SER A 344 -11.00 14.07 -17.80
CA SER A 344 -11.51 12.96 -18.62
C SER A 344 -10.89 13.12 -20.01
N ALA A 345 -10.20 12.10 -20.52
CA ALA A 345 -9.46 12.14 -21.78
C ALA A 345 -10.22 12.90 -22.88
N THR A 346 -9.75 14.10 -23.23
CA THR A 346 -10.26 14.82 -24.40
C THR A 346 -9.53 14.28 -25.63
N PHE A 347 -10.31 13.71 -26.54
CA PHE A 347 -9.82 13.23 -27.83
C PHE A 347 -9.35 14.43 -28.65
N VAL A 348 -8.04 14.59 -28.83
CA VAL A 348 -7.53 15.41 -29.94
C VAL A 348 -7.25 14.46 -31.09
N SER A 349 -8.20 14.38 -32.04
CA SER A 349 -7.95 13.71 -33.32
C SER A 349 -6.90 14.52 -34.08
N SER A 350 -5.63 14.09 -34.00
CA SER A 350 -4.61 14.57 -34.92
C SER A 350 -4.84 13.91 -36.27
N ALA A 351 -5.56 14.59 -37.16
CA ALA A 351 -5.59 14.24 -38.57
C ALA A 351 -4.16 14.39 -39.12
N VAL A 352 -3.46 13.27 -39.28
CA VAL A 352 -2.18 13.23 -39.99
C VAL A 352 -2.46 13.52 -41.46
N ALA A 353 -2.13 14.74 -41.91
CA ALA A 353 -2.10 15.07 -43.32
C ALA A 353 -1.00 14.23 -43.99
N VAL A 354 -1.41 13.22 -44.75
CA VAL A 354 -0.51 12.43 -45.58
C VAL A 354 -0.10 13.28 -46.78
N ALA A 355 1.12 13.84 -46.74
CA ALA A 355 1.74 14.44 -47.90
C ALA A 355 2.16 13.32 -48.88
N THR A 356 1.53 13.27 -50.05
CA THR A 356 1.91 12.38 -51.15
C THR A 356 3.21 12.85 -51.77
N MET A 357 4.30 12.11 -51.59
CA MET A 357 5.52 12.27 -52.38
C MET A 357 5.49 11.38 -53.61
N SER A 358 5.46 12.03 -54.78
CA SER A 358 5.62 11.42 -56.10
C SER A 358 7.11 11.13 -56.39
N SER A 359 7.44 9.87 -56.68
CA SER A 359 8.79 9.43 -57.08
C SER A 359 9.00 9.51 -58.61
N PRO A 360 10.22 9.84 -59.10
CA PRO A 360 10.60 9.67 -60.50
C PRO A 360 11.26 8.28 -60.77
N PRO A 361 11.38 7.86 -62.04
CA PRO A 361 11.62 6.46 -62.39
C PRO A 361 13.10 6.06 -62.51
N GLY A 362 13.42 4.91 -61.90
CA GLY A 362 14.18 3.76 -62.44
C GLY A 362 15.62 3.91 -62.96
N SER A 363 16.54 3.12 -62.38
CA SER A 363 17.49 2.29 -63.15
C SER A 363 18.09 1.17 -62.30
N LEU A 364 18.10 -0.04 -62.86
CA LEU A 364 18.60 -1.29 -62.29
C LEU A 364 20.12 -1.42 -62.38
N THR A 365 20.77 -1.98 -61.36
CA THR A 365 21.96 -2.82 -61.51
C THR A 365 22.02 -3.86 -60.40
N ALA A 366 22.19 -5.12 -60.79
CA ALA A 366 22.28 -6.30 -59.95
C ALA A 366 23.71 -6.53 -59.44
N SER A 367 23.87 -7.12 -58.25
CA SER A 367 24.93 -8.10 -58.00
C SER A 367 24.69 -8.99 -56.77
N GLN A 368 24.44 -10.27 -57.07
CA GLN A 368 24.90 -11.53 -56.48
C GLN A 368 25.13 -11.71 -54.96
N THR A 369 24.31 -12.61 -54.40
CA THR A 369 24.55 -13.71 -53.44
C THR A 369 25.92 -13.90 -52.77
N GLN A 370 25.90 -14.11 -51.45
CA GLN A 370 26.47 -15.33 -50.84
C GLN A 370 25.89 -15.62 -49.44
N VAL A 371 25.48 -16.87 -49.22
CA VAL A 371 25.10 -17.48 -47.95
C VAL A 371 26.13 -18.56 -47.64
N VAL A 372 26.68 -18.59 -46.42
CA VAL A 372 27.29 -19.80 -45.81
C VAL A 372 27.00 -19.81 -44.29
N PRO A 373 26.56 -20.95 -43.71
CA PRO A 373 26.24 -21.14 -42.29
C PRO A 373 27.30 -21.97 -41.53
N THR A 374 27.32 -21.94 -40.18
CA THR A 374 27.74 -23.04 -39.26
C THR A 374 27.57 -22.58 -37.79
N SER A 375 26.79 -23.27 -36.93
CA SER A 375 27.15 -24.33 -35.93
C SER A 375 28.29 -23.92 -34.97
N THR A 376 28.32 -24.21 -33.66
CA THR A 376 27.90 -25.39 -32.90
C THR A 376 27.99 -25.09 -31.39
N ALA A 377 27.27 -25.87 -30.58
CA ALA A 377 27.28 -25.88 -29.11
C ALA A 377 28.59 -26.41 -28.49
N ALA A 378 28.88 -26.02 -27.25
CA ALA A 378 29.66 -26.84 -26.30
C ALA A 378 29.32 -26.50 -24.84
N SER A 379 28.80 -27.50 -24.15
CA SER A 379 28.61 -27.66 -22.72
C SER A 379 29.89 -28.12 -22.02
N ILE A 380 30.17 -27.64 -20.80
CA ILE A 380 31.08 -28.29 -19.85
C ILE A 380 30.49 -28.22 -18.43
N SER A 381 30.41 -29.38 -17.79
CA SER A 381 30.03 -29.62 -16.38
C SER A 381 31.26 -29.89 -15.50
N VAL A 382 31.02 -30.18 -14.21
CA VAL A 382 31.88 -30.85 -13.18
C VAL A 382 32.52 -29.85 -12.19
N LYS A 383 32.50 -29.97 -10.84
CA LYS A 383 32.09 -31.00 -9.86
C LYS A 383 31.83 -30.35 -8.49
N ALA A 384 30.99 -30.99 -7.68
CA ALA A 384 30.86 -30.77 -6.24
C ALA A 384 31.99 -31.44 -5.44
N SER A 385 32.29 -30.92 -4.24
CA SER A 385 32.86 -31.71 -3.14
C SER A 385 32.13 -31.40 -1.83
N SER A 386 31.88 -32.48 -1.11
CA SER A 386 31.17 -32.62 0.16
C SER A 386 32.10 -32.51 1.35
N GLY A 387 31.63 -31.95 2.47
CA GLY A 387 32.28 -32.03 3.78
C GLY A 387 31.28 -31.89 4.91
N ASN A 388 30.86 -33.02 5.49
CA ASN A 388 30.16 -33.13 6.78
C ASN A 388 31.14 -32.86 7.93
N VAL A 389 30.74 -32.08 8.95
CA VAL A 389 31.14 -32.30 10.36
C VAL A 389 29.97 -31.91 11.27
N ALA A 390 29.82 -32.71 12.32
CA ALA A 390 28.67 -32.84 13.21
C ALA A 390 28.61 -31.86 14.39
N ALA A 391 27.40 -31.84 14.94
CA ALA A 391 26.89 -31.36 16.23
C ALA A 391 27.85 -31.08 17.38
N THR A 392 27.52 -30.04 18.16
CA THR A 392 27.50 -30.14 19.62
C THR A 392 26.45 -29.22 20.24
N SER A 393 25.63 -29.82 21.09
CA SER A 393 24.63 -29.26 21.97
C SER A 393 25.24 -28.62 23.22
N THR A 394 24.71 -27.49 23.69
CA THR A 394 24.73 -27.15 25.12
C THR A 394 23.45 -26.42 25.54
N SER A 395 22.93 -26.89 26.66
CA SER A 395 21.65 -26.62 27.29
C SER A 395 21.60 -25.29 28.05
N SER A 396 20.45 -24.64 27.96
CA SER A 396 20.00 -23.47 28.72
C SER A 396 19.81 -23.77 30.22
N GLY A 397 20.34 -22.90 31.08
CA GLY A 397 19.98 -22.80 32.50
C GLY A 397 18.85 -21.79 32.71
N ALA A 398 17.80 -22.23 33.38
CA ALA A 398 16.63 -21.44 33.77
C ALA A 398 16.93 -20.51 34.96
N ARG A 399 16.32 -19.32 34.98
CA ARG A 399 15.97 -18.61 36.22
C ARG A 399 14.61 -17.92 36.11
N THR A 400 13.81 -18.23 37.10
CA THR A 400 12.49 -17.72 37.49
C THR A 400 12.57 -16.36 38.19
N SER A 401 11.62 -15.46 37.94
CA SER A 401 11.11 -14.53 38.95
C SER A 401 9.68 -14.07 38.65
N THR A 402 8.78 -14.34 39.60
CA THR A 402 7.39 -13.87 39.73
C THR A 402 7.34 -12.43 40.32
N PRO A 403 6.19 -11.73 40.31
CA PRO A 403 6.11 -10.29 40.11
C PRO A 403 5.70 -9.50 41.35
N THR A 404 5.93 -8.19 41.34
CA THR A 404 5.35 -7.25 42.31
C THR A 404 4.37 -6.32 41.62
N GLN A 405 3.16 -6.24 42.18
CA GLN A 405 2.04 -5.40 41.77
C GLN A 405 2.33 -3.90 41.95
N ALA A 406 1.73 -3.07 41.09
CA ALA A 406 1.54 -1.64 41.34
C ALA A 406 0.07 -1.25 41.06
N ILE A 407 -0.49 -0.48 42.00
CA ILE A 407 -1.85 0.06 42.03
C ILE A 407 -1.93 1.38 41.24
N SER A 408 -3.11 1.62 40.68
CA SER A 408 -3.58 2.68 39.78
C SER A 408 -3.38 4.15 40.22
N SER A 409 -3.28 5.06 39.25
CA SER A 409 -4.28 6.14 38.99
C SER A 409 -3.80 7.14 37.91
N GLY A 410 -4.74 7.69 37.12
CA GLY A 410 -4.56 8.95 36.38
C GLY A 410 -4.59 8.87 34.86
N ASP A 411 -5.80 8.98 34.28
CA ASP A 411 -6.11 8.93 32.86
C ASP A 411 -5.80 10.26 32.16
N ALA A 412 -4.99 10.21 31.09
CA ALA A 412 -4.79 11.27 30.11
C ALA A 412 -4.69 10.59 28.73
N GLY A 413 -5.46 11.07 27.75
CA GLY A 413 -5.56 10.47 26.41
C GLY A 413 -4.20 10.31 25.72
N PRO A 414 -4.04 9.30 24.84
CA PRO A 414 -2.72 8.94 24.33
C PRO A 414 -2.26 9.99 23.32
N ALA A 415 -1.33 10.84 23.75
CA ALA A 415 -0.44 11.57 22.89
C ALA A 415 0.61 10.57 22.36
N MET A 416 0.70 10.47 21.03
CA MET A 416 1.77 9.79 20.30
C MET A 416 3.12 10.29 20.84
N ARG A 417 3.89 9.40 21.47
CA ARG A 417 5.17 9.78 22.10
C ARG A 417 6.22 9.98 21.02
N LYS A 418 6.71 11.23 20.94
CA LYS A 418 7.89 11.63 20.16
C LYS A 418 9.11 10.80 20.56
N PHE A 419 9.71 10.09 19.60
CA PHE A 419 11.09 9.64 19.71
C PHE A 419 11.93 10.38 18.67
N ALA A 420 12.82 11.24 19.16
CA ALA A 420 13.86 11.87 18.35
C ALA A 420 14.96 10.83 18.06
N GLY A 421 15.09 10.44 16.80
CA GLY A 421 16.22 9.66 16.31
C GLY A 421 17.49 10.52 16.31
N GLY A 422 18.46 10.16 17.15
CA GLY A 422 19.76 10.81 17.20
C GLY A 422 20.63 10.40 16.00
N LEU A 423 20.95 11.38 15.14
CA LEU A 423 22.06 11.27 14.19
C LEU A 423 23.38 11.41 14.95
N LEU A 424 24.21 10.35 14.94
CA LEU A 424 25.63 10.45 15.28
C LEU A 424 26.37 10.99 14.05
N ALA A 425 26.70 12.28 14.10
CA ALA A 425 27.66 12.90 13.19
C ALA A 425 29.09 12.55 13.63
N SER A 426 29.79 11.80 12.79
CA SER A 426 31.22 11.50 12.94
C SER A 426 32.05 12.71 12.58
N SER A 427 32.64 13.39 13.56
CA SER A 427 33.59 14.48 13.36
C SER A 427 35.00 13.94 13.14
N LEU A 428 35.52 14.15 11.92
CA LEU A 428 36.93 14.08 11.56
C LEU A 428 37.49 15.50 11.56
N LEU A 429 38.51 15.79 12.37
CA LEU A 429 39.70 16.62 12.05
C LEU A 429 40.49 16.87 13.36
N ILE A 430 41.64 16.23 13.53
CA ILE A 430 43.00 16.79 13.38
C ILE A 430 43.42 17.71 14.54
N ALA A 431 44.39 17.20 15.30
CA ALA A 431 45.20 17.87 16.30
C ALA A 431 46.04 19.02 15.69
N VAL A 432 46.41 20.01 16.53
CA VAL A 432 47.78 20.55 16.68
C VAL A 432 47.78 21.72 17.69
N VAL A 433 48.53 21.50 18.79
CA VAL A 433 49.49 22.43 19.46
C VAL A 433 48.99 23.79 19.95
N LEU A 434 48.69 23.90 21.26
CA LEU A 434 49.59 24.38 22.33
C LEU A 434 48.91 24.22 23.70
#